data_AF-A0A2T0X942-F1
#
_entry.id   AF-A0A2T0X942-F1
#
_cell.length_a   1.000
_cell.length_b   1.000
_cell.length_c   1.000
_cell.angle_alpha   90.00
_cell.angle_beta   90.00
_cell.angle_gamma   90.00
#
_symmetry.space_group_name_H-M   'P 1'
#
loop_
_entity.id
_entity.type
_entity.pdbx_description
1 polymer ?
#
loop_
_entity_poly.entity_id
_entity_poly.type
_entity_poly.pdbx_seq_one_letter_code
_entity_poly.pdbx_strand_id
1 'polypeptide(L)'
;MEERFGRIARALKPAALALAILAGPAAAQVETARDLMDAGRWEEAMAELRLYARSGNADAEELIGVMYALGLGVEQDRERAFEWYLRSAMKGHPGAQSGVGWYYEEGIGMPAPDPVRAYLWYALSTIGGDPDAAISIEEVVRKMTLEEIARAQALVGDYRGWMYPFR
;
A
#
# COMPACT_ATOMS: atom_id res chain seq x y z
N MET A 1 9.34 15.57 70.38
CA MET A 1 8.50 14.42 69.95
C MET A 1 7.13 15.00 69.65
N GLU A 2 6.55 14.97 68.46
CA GLU A 2 6.74 14.20 67.24
C GLU A 2 6.12 15.04 66.10
N GLU A 3 6.78 15.03 64.95
CA GLU A 3 6.32 15.61 63.70
C GLU A 3 5.04 14.92 63.19
N ARG A 4 4.06 15.68 62.68
CA ARG A 4 3.15 15.18 61.64
C ARG A 4 2.91 16.26 60.58
N PHE A 5 3.77 16.22 59.57
CA PHE A 5 3.57 16.88 58.29
C PHE A 5 2.33 16.30 57.57
N GLY A 6 1.21 17.03 57.62
CA GLY A 6 0.05 16.81 56.76
C GLY A 6 0.35 17.29 55.34
N ARG A 7 0.88 16.41 54.48
CA ARG A 7 1.04 16.69 53.05
C ARG A 7 -0.31 16.59 52.34
N ILE A 8 -0.67 17.69 51.68
CA ILE A 8 -1.81 17.85 50.78
C ILE A 8 -1.53 16.99 49.53
N ALA A 9 -2.10 15.80 49.45
CA ALA A 9 -2.10 15.00 48.22
C ALA A 9 -3.22 15.49 47.31
N ARG A 10 -2.86 16.35 46.36
CA ARG A 10 -3.72 16.76 45.24
C ARG A 10 -3.99 15.51 44.40
N ALA A 11 -5.24 15.06 44.37
CA ALA A 11 -5.65 13.92 43.55
C ALA A 11 -5.42 14.24 42.06
N LEU A 12 -4.41 13.61 41.45
CA LEU A 12 -4.36 13.47 40.00
C LEU A 12 -5.40 12.41 39.62
N LYS A 13 -6.39 12.77 38.81
CA LYS A 13 -7.23 11.79 38.11
C LYS A 13 -6.32 11.04 37.13
N PRO A 14 -6.30 9.69 37.10
CA PRO A 14 -5.63 8.99 36.02
C PRO A 14 -6.51 9.13 34.78
N ALA A 15 -6.19 10.10 33.94
CA ALA A 15 -6.66 10.13 32.56
C ALA A 15 -5.74 9.23 31.74
N ALA A 16 -6.34 8.23 31.10
CA ALA A 16 -5.89 7.54 29.90
C ALA A 16 -4.41 7.14 29.80
N LEU A 17 -4.12 5.86 30.09
CA LEU A 17 -3.28 5.06 29.20
C LEU A 17 -3.56 3.57 29.43
N ALA A 18 -4.66 3.07 28.88
CA ALA A 18 -4.78 1.64 28.64
C ALA A 18 -3.92 1.33 27.42
N LEU A 19 -2.64 1.04 27.66
CA LEU A 19 -1.74 0.47 26.68
C LEU A 19 -2.29 -0.95 26.39
N ALA A 20 -3.05 -1.08 25.30
CA ALA A 20 -3.51 -2.38 24.82
C ALA A 20 -2.29 -3.17 24.30
N ILE A 21 -1.60 -3.85 25.20
CA ILE A 21 -0.66 -4.91 24.86
C ILE A 21 -1.50 -6.13 24.50
N LEU A 22 -1.69 -6.35 23.19
CA LEU A 22 -1.91 -7.65 22.53
C LEU A 22 -1.91 -7.41 21.01
N ALA A 23 -0.81 -6.89 20.47
CA ALA A 23 -0.62 -6.86 19.02
C ALA A 23 -0.22 -8.27 18.56
N GLY A 24 -1.19 -9.01 18.01
CA GLY A 24 -0.93 -10.19 17.18
C GLY A 24 -0.04 -9.83 15.98
N PRO A 25 0.49 -10.85 15.25
CA PRO A 25 1.55 -10.67 14.27
C PRO A 25 1.12 -9.65 13.20
N ALA A 26 2.10 -8.91 12.69
CA ALA A 26 2.02 -7.74 11.82
C ALA A 26 1.18 -7.86 10.52
N ALA A 27 0.52 -8.99 10.29
CA ALA A 27 -0.31 -9.29 9.13
C ALA A 27 -1.82 -8.96 9.31
N ALA A 28 -2.28 -8.52 10.48
CA ALA A 28 -3.72 -8.37 10.78
C ALA A 28 -4.18 -6.93 11.11
N GLN A 29 -3.58 -5.89 10.51
CA GLN A 29 -3.73 -4.52 11.00
C GLN A 29 -4.26 -3.48 10.00
N VAL A 30 -5.13 -3.85 9.05
CA VAL A 30 -5.90 -2.84 8.27
C VAL A 30 -7.40 -3.08 8.27
N GLU A 31 -7.91 -4.13 8.93
CA GLU A 31 -9.35 -4.44 8.95
C GLU A 31 -10.17 -3.29 9.53
N THR A 32 -9.76 -2.73 10.68
CA THR A 32 -10.42 -1.55 11.24
C THR A 32 -10.49 -0.39 10.25
N ALA A 33 -9.42 -0.14 9.47
CA ALA A 33 -9.42 0.91 8.48
C ALA A 33 -10.38 0.60 7.31
N ARG A 34 -10.45 -0.66 6.87
CA ARG A 34 -11.41 -1.12 5.85
C ARG A 34 -12.85 -0.99 6.34
N ASP A 35 -13.14 -1.38 7.59
CA ASP A 35 -14.46 -1.20 8.20
C ASP A 35 -14.87 0.28 8.26
N LEU A 36 -13.93 1.16 8.58
CA LEU A 36 -14.15 2.62 8.56
C LEU A 36 -14.41 3.13 7.14
N MET A 37 -13.69 2.62 6.13
CA MET A 37 -13.93 2.93 4.72
C MET A 37 -15.33 2.48 4.27
N ASP A 38 -15.73 1.25 4.58
CA ASP A 38 -17.05 0.70 4.26
C ASP A 38 -18.18 1.49 4.93
N ALA A 39 -17.93 2.00 6.14
CA ALA A 39 -18.84 2.88 6.86
C ALA A 39 -18.83 4.34 6.37
N GLY A 40 -18.00 4.69 5.37
CA GLY A 40 -17.85 6.05 4.85
C GLY A 40 -17.12 7.02 5.80
N ARG A 41 -16.46 6.50 6.85
CA ARG A 41 -15.70 7.26 7.85
C ARG A 41 -14.27 7.52 7.37
N TRP A 42 -14.16 8.20 6.23
CA TRP A 42 -12.91 8.31 5.47
C TRP A 42 -11.77 9.01 6.22
N GLU A 43 -12.05 10.06 6.98
CA GLU A 43 -11.01 10.79 7.73
C GLU A 43 -10.37 9.89 8.79
N GLU A 44 -11.18 9.09 9.48
CA GLU A 44 -10.73 8.14 10.50
C GLU A 44 -9.97 6.97 9.86
N ALA A 45 -10.48 6.44 8.74
CA ALA A 45 -9.76 5.44 7.95
C ALA A 45 -8.37 5.94 7.53
N MET A 46 -8.28 7.15 6.98
CA MET A 46 -7.00 7.76 6.58
C MET A 46 -6.06 7.94 7.79
N ALA A 47 -6.58 8.31 8.96
CA ALA A 47 -5.77 8.45 10.16
C ALA A 47 -5.15 7.12 10.61
N GLU A 48 -5.94 6.04 10.62
CA GLU A 48 -5.48 4.68 10.93
C GLU A 48 -4.49 4.17 9.88
N LEU A 49 -4.82 4.29 8.59
CA LEU A 49 -3.93 3.88 7.50
C LEU A 49 -2.57 4.58 7.58
N ARG A 50 -2.55 5.89 7.90
CA ARG A 50 -1.28 6.61 8.08
C ARG A 50 -0.47 6.09 9.26
N LEU A 51 -1.09 5.56 10.30
CA LEU A 51 -0.37 4.92 11.42
C LEU A 51 0.34 3.65 10.95
N TYR A 52 -0.35 2.79 10.20
CA TYR A 52 0.22 1.56 9.67
C TYR A 52 1.23 1.79 8.54
N ALA A 53 0.98 2.77 7.67
CA ALA A 53 1.94 3.15 6.64
C ALA A 53 3.26 3.67 7.24
N ARG A 54 3.23 4.35 8.40
CA ARG A 54 4.45 4.78 9.11
C ARG A 54 5.33 3.62 9.58
N SER A 55 4.75 2.45 9.87
CA SER A 55 5.51 1.23 10.17
C SER A 55 5.86 0.42 8.92
N GLY A 56 5.52 0.94 7.73
CA GLY A 56 5.83 0.32 6.45
C GLY A 56 4.88 -0.79 6.05
N ASN A 57 3.67 -0.89 6.63
CA ASN A 57 2.67 -1.86 6.21
C ASN A 57 2.22 -1.59 4.75
N ALA A 58 2.40 -2.57 3.87
CA ALA A 58 2.15 -2.41 2.44
C ALA A 58 0.65 -2.37 2.09
N ASP A 59 -0.20 -3.09 2.82
CA ASP A 59 -1.66 -3.03 2.63
C ASP A 59 -2.19 -1.62 2.93
N ALA A 60 -1.67 -0.98 3.98
CA ALA A 60 -2.07 0.37 4.34
C ALA A 60 -1.63 1.41 3.29
N GLU A 61 -0.42 1.26 2.76
CA GLU A 61 0.08 2.11 1.68
C GLU A 61 -0.75 1.94 0.39
N GLU A 62 -1.15 0.72 0.06
CA GLU A 62 -2.03 0.45 -1.08
C GLU A 62 -3.39 1.12 -0.90
N LEU A 63 -4.02 0.98 0.27
CA LEU A 63 -5.32 1.59 0.55
C LEU A 63 -5.27 3.12 0.53
N ILE A 64 -4.17 3.73 0.99
CA ILE A 64 -3.96 5.19 0.84
C ILE A 64 -3.90 5.57 -0.64
N GLY A 65 -3.21 4.75 -1.46
CA GLY A 65 -3.20 4.90 -2.91
C GLY A 65 -4.61 4.90 -3.51
N VAL A 66 -5.43 3.93 -3.11
CA VAL A 66 -6.85 3.83 -3.52
C VAL A 66 -7.64 5.07 -3.13
N MET A 67 -7.47 5.57 -1.90
CA MET A 67 -8.19 6.76 -1.44
C MET A 67 -7.87 7.98 -2.29
N TYR A 68 -6.61 8.20 -2.66
CA TYR A 68 -6.24 9.30 -3.57
C TYR A 68 -6.69 9.05 -5.02
N ALA A 69 -6.61 7.81 -5.50
CA ALA A 69 -7.00 7.46 -6.88
C ALA A 69 -8.49 7.72 -7.13
N LEU A 70 -9.33 7.47 -6.11
CA LEU A 70 -10.78 7.56 -6.18
C LEU A 70 -11.37 8.80 -5.49
N GLY A 71 -10.56 9.59 -4.78
CA GLY A 71 -11.03 10.76 -4.04
C GLY A 71 -11.89 10.41 -2.81
N LEU A 72 -11.56 9.32 -2.11
CA LEU A 72 -12.33 8.84 -0.96
C LEU A 72 -11.93 9.60 0.30
N GLY A 73 -12.72 10.62 0.66
CA GLY A 73 -12.46 11.50 1.82
C GLY A 73 -11.20 12.36 1.70
N VAL A 74 -10.61 12.42 0.51
CA VAL A 74 -9.52 13.30 0.12
C VAL A 74 -9.80 13.81 -1.29
N GLU A 75 -9.20 14.92 -1.69
CA GLU A 75 -9.21 15.34 -3.09
C GLU A 75 -8.53 14.26 -3.95
N GLN A 76 -9.13 13.96 -5.11
CA GLN A 76 -8.58 13.00 -6.04
C GLN A 76 -7.22 13.50 -6.56
N ASP A 77 -6.18 12.68 -6.42
CA ASP A 77 -4.82 13.03 -6.79
C ASP A 77 -4.11 11.79 -7.34
N ARG A 78 -4.01 11.70 -8.67
CA ARG A 78 -3.43 10.54 -9.35
C ARG A 78 -1.92 10.44 -9.16
N GLU A 79 -1.22 11.56 -9.01
CA GLU A 79 0.23 11.55 -8.78
C GLU A 79 0.53 11.00 -7.39
N ARG A 80 -0.19 11.48 -6.36
CA ARG A 80 -0.06 10.90 -5.00
C ARG A 80 -0.47 9.45 -4.96
N ALA A 81 -1.56 9.07 -5.63
CA ALA A 81 -1.97 7.68 -5.69
C ALA A 81 -0.85 6.79 -6.26
N PHE A 82 -0.24 7.21 -7.37
CA PHE A 82 0.90 6.51 -7.96
C PHE A 82 2.08 6.38 -7.00
N GLU A 83 2.44 7.44 -6.28
CA GLU A 83 3.51 7.39 -5.27
C GLU A 83 3.23 6.36 -4.17
N TRP A 84 2.00 6.31 -3.66
CA TRP A 84 1.61 5.35 -2.63
C TRP A 84 1.56 3.92 -3.14
N TYR A 85 1.01 3.71 -4.34
CA TYR A 85 1.06 2.41 -5.00
C TYR A 85 2.50 1.96 -5.23
N LEU A 86 3.39 2.83 -5.69
CA LEU A 86 4.79 2.47 -5.91
C LEU A 86 5.48 2.05 -4.61
N ARG A 87 5.25 2.75 -3.50
CA ARG A 87 5.79 2.39 -2.18
C ARG A 87 5.35 0.98 -1.74
N SER A 88 4.06 0.70 -1.87
CA SER A 88 3.49 -0.61 -1.54
C SER A 88 3.99 -1.71 -2.49
N ALA A 89 4.03 -1.42 -3.79
CA ALA A 89 4.45 -2.32 -4.85
C ALA A 89 5.92 -2.75 -4.69
N MET A 90 6.80 -1.84 -4.28
CA MET A 90 8.21 -2.12 -3.99
C MET A 90 8.40 -3.07 -2.78
N LYS A 91 7.37 -3.28 -1.97
CA LYS A 91 7.36 -4.26 -0.86
C LYS A 91 6.73 -5.58 -1.26
N GLY A 92 6.40 -5.76 -2.53
CA GLY A 92 5.85 -6.99 -3.05
C GLY A 92 4.33 -7.12 -2.93
N HIS A 93 3.59 -6.05 -2.58
CA HIS A 93 2.13 -6.10 -2.48
C HIS A 93 1.50 -6.25 -3.88
N PRO A 94 0.80 -7.36 -4.19
CA PRO A 94 0.33 -7.65 -5.55
C PRO A 94 -0.65 -6.61 -6.10
N GLY A 95 -1.70 -6.25 -5.33
CA GLY A 95 -2.69 -5.25 -5.79
C GLY A 95 -2.06 -3.90 -6.18
N ALA A 96 -1.17 -3.36 -5.34
CA ALA A 96 -0.39 -2.17 -5.66
C ALA A 96 0.53 -2.34 -6.89
N GLN A 97 1.14 -3.51 -7.11
CA GLN A 97 1.91 -3.78 -8.32
C GLN A 97 1.02 -3.74 -9.57
N SER A 98 -0.18 -4.32 -9.51
CA SER A 98 -1.19 -4.19 -10.57
C SER A 98 -1.57 -2.72 -10.79
N GLY A 99 -1.77 -1.95 -9.71
CA GLY A 99 -2.00 -0.51 -9.78
C GLY A 99 -0.88 0.23 -10.52
N VAL A 100 0.39 -0.01 -10.17
CA VAL A 100 1.54 0.59 -10.86
C VAL A 100 1.60 0.16 -12.33
N GLY A 101 1.33 -1.11 -12.62
CA GLY A 101 1.26 -1.64 -13.98
C GLY A 101 0.25 -0.87 -14.84
N TRP A 102 -0.94 -0.60 -14.28
CA TRP A 102 -1.99 0.16 -14.95
C TRP A 102 -1.61 1.62 -15.24
N TYR A 103 -0.91 2.28 -14.31
CA TYR A 103 -0.40 3.64 -14.56
C TYR A 103 0.58 3.68 -15.74
N TYR A 104 1.46 2.67 -15.87
CA TYR A 104 2.36 2.57 -17.02
C TYR A 104 1.64 2.19 -18.31
N GLU A 105 0.65 1.30 -18.24
CA GLU A 105 -0.14 0.89 -19.40
C GLU A 105 -0.91 2.07 -20.02
N GLU A 106 -1.52 2.89 -19.17
CA GLU A 106 -2.31 4.04 -19.61
C GLU A 106 -1.46 5.32 -19.77
N GLY A 107 -0.20 5.32 -19.30
CA GLY A 107 0.68 6.48 -19.34
C GLY A 107 0.23 7.63 -18.44
N ILE A 108 -0.46 7.33 -17.32
CA ILE A 108 -1.04 8.33 -16.43
C ILE A 108 0.07 9.03 -15.64
N GLY A 109 0.21 10.35 -15.84
CA GLY A 109 1.29 11.13 -15.21
C GLY A 109 2.66 10.95 -15.89
N MET A 110 2.70 10.24 -17.03
CA MET A 110 3.90 9.94 -17.80
C MET A 110 3.85 10.66 -19.16
N PRO A 111 4.99 10.89 -19.82
CA PRO A 111 4.98 11.48 -21.17
C PRO A 111 4.26 10.62 -22.22
N ALA A 112 4.23 9.30 -22.04
CA ALA A 112 3.54 8.32 -22.89
C ALA A 112 3.37 6.99 -22.12
N PRO A 113 2.47 6.10 -22.57
CA PRO A 113 2.42 4.70 -22.13
C PRO A 113 3.77 3.98 -22.25
N ASP A 114 4.05 3.10 -21.28
CA ASP A 114 5.23 2.22 -21.26
C ASP A 114 4.79 0.76 -21.06
N PRO A 115 4.50 0.03 -22.15
CA PRO A 115 4.00 -1.34 -22.05
C PRO A 115 5.06 -2.31 -21.50
N VAL A 116 6.35 -1.99 -21.61
CA VAL A 116 7.44 -2.81 -21.05
C VAL A 116 7.39 -2.75 -19.52
N ARG A 117 7.24 -1.56 -18.94
CA ARG A 117 7.09 -1.42 -17.48
C ARG A 117 5.73 -1.92 -16.99
N ALA A 118 4.66 -1.73 -17.76
CA ALA A 118 3.36 -2.30 -17.42
C ALA A 118 3.44 -3.83 -17.28
N TYR A 119 4.01 -4.52 -18.29
CA TYR A 119 4.24 -5.95 -18.25
C TYR A 119 5.07 -6.36 -17.03
N LEU A 120 6.17 -5.65 -16.75
CA LEU A 120 7.02 -5.93 -15.59
C LEU A 120 6.22 -5.96 -14.29
N TRP A 121 5.43 -4.92 -14.03
CA TRP A 121 4.69 -4.79 -12.79
C TRP A 121 3.54 -5.79 -12.69
N TYR A 122 2.80 -6.05 -13.77
CA TYR A 122 1.78 -7.09 -13.77
C TYR A 122 2.39 -8.49 -13.57
N ALA A 123 3.53 -8.80 -14.18
CA ALA A 123 4.20 -10.07 -13.97
C ALA A 123 4.69 -10.26 -12.52
N LEU A 124 5.21 -9.20 -11.91
CA LEU A 124 5.56 -9.22 -10.48
C LEU A 124 4.32 -9.42 -9.60
N SER A 125 3.20 -8.80 -9.96
CA SER A 125 1.90 -8.99 -9.28
C SER A 125 1.41 -10.44 -9.35
N THR A 126 1.48 -11.06 -10.53
CA THR A 126 1.17 -12.49 -10.72
C THR A 126 2.07 -13.37 -9.85
N ILE A 127 3.38 -13.11 -9.82
CA ILE A 127 4.33 -13.82 -8.93
C ILE A 127 3.98 -13.58 -7.45
N GLY A 128 3.52 -12.37 -7.13
CA GLY A 128 3.04 -11.93 -5.83
C GLY A 128 1.77 -12.64 -5.36
N GLY A 129 0.95 -13.12 -6.29
CA GLY A 129 -0.26 -13.92 -6.02
C GLY A 129 -1.56 -13.26 -6.46
N ASP A 130 -1.52 -12.19 -7.27
CA ASP A 130 -2.72 -11.63 -7.92
C ASP A 130 -3.02 -12.42 -9.20
N PRO A 131 -4.10 -13.23 -9.25
CA PRO A 131 -4.45 -13.99 -10.45
C PRO A 131 -4.98 -13.09 -11.58
N ASP A 132 -5.57 -11.94 -11.26
CA ASP A 132 -6.18 -11.04 -12.25
C ASP A 132 -5.12 -10.28 -13.05
N ALA A 133 -3.92 -10.11 -12.47
CA ALA A 133 -2.77 -9.54 -13.15
C ALA A 133 -2.35 -10.32 -14.41
N ALA A 134 -2.63 -11.63 -14.47
CA ALA A 134 -2.35 -12.43 -15.67
C ALA A 134 -3.17 -11.97 -16.89
N ILE A 135 -4.42 -11.56 -16.70
CA ILE A 135 -5.27 -11.02 -17.76
C ILE A 135 -4.68 -9.70 -18.26
N SER A 136 -4.19 -8.86 -17.34
CA SER A 136 -3.55 -7.59 -17.69
C SER A 136 -2.28 -7.78 -18.52
N ILE A 137 -1.50 -8.84 -18.24
CA ILE A 137 -0.35 -9.23 -19.07
C ILE A 137 -0.79 -9.59 -20.49
N GLU A 138 -1.85 -10.38 -20.65
CA GLU A 138 -2.37 -10.76 -21.97
C GLU A 138 -2.76 -9.53 -22.79
N GLU A 139 -3.43 -8.57 -22.17
CA GLU A 139 -3.86 -7.34 -22.84
C GLU A 139 -2.70 -6.42 -23.22
N VAL A 140 -1.70 -6.25 -22.35
CA VAL A 140 -0.51 -5.46 -22.66
C VAL A 140 0.31 -6.11 -23.78
N VAL A 141 0.48 -7.43 -23.79
CA VAL A 141 1.24 -8.15 -24.81
C VAL A 141 0.68 -7.95 -26.21
N ARG A 142 -0.64 -7.80 -26.38
CA ARG A 142 -1.28 -7.49 -27.68
C ARG A 142 -0.78 -6.17 -28.29
N LYS A 143 -0.29 -5.25 -27.47
CA LYS A 143 0.20 -3.92 -27.85
C LYS A 143 1.72 -3.88 -28.04
N MET A 144 2.42 -4.97 -27.75
CA MET A 144 3.90 -5.03 -27.73
C MET A 144 4.49 -5.72 -28.96
N THR A 145 5.69 -5.30 -29.31
CA THR A 145 6.60 -6.02 -30.22
C THR A 145 7.29 -7.18 -29.51
N LEU A 146 7.80 -8.14 -30.29
CA LEU A 146 8.62 -9.25 -29.75
C LEU A 146 9.85 -8.75 -28.99
N GLU A 147 10.45 -7.65 -29.45
CA GLU A 147 11.60 -7.04 -28.78
C GLU A 147 11.20 -6.45 -27.42
N GLU A 148 10.08 -5.74 -27.34
CA GLU A 148 9.55 -5.22 -26.08
C GLU A 148 9.23 -6.34 -25.08
N ILE A 149 8.61 -7.43 -25.55
CA ILE A 149 8.32 -8.60 -24.71
C ILE A 149 9.62 -9.19 -24.16
N ALA A 150 10.64 -9.34 -25.00
CA ALA A 150 11.94 -9.86 -24.55
C ALA A 150 12.59 -8.96 -23.51
N ARG A 151 12.54 -7.63 -23.69
CA ARG A 151 13.03 -6.66 -22.70
C ARG A 151 12.24 -6.73 -21.39
N ALA A 152 10.92 -6.82 -21.46
CA ALA A 152 10.08 -6.92 -20.28
C ALA A 152 10.36 -8.21 -19.49
N GLN A 153 10.49 -9.35 -20.16
CA GLN A 153 10.84 -10.63 -19.54
C GLN A 153 12.23 -10.59 -18.87
N ALA A 154 13.21 -9.93 -19.50
CA ALA A 154 14.51 -9.72 -18.89
C ALA A 154 14.40 -8.90 -17.58
N LEU A 155 13.66 -7.79 -17.61
CA LEU A 155 13.40 -6.97 -16.42
C LEU A 155 12.68 -7.75 -15.31
N VAL A 156 11.71 -8.61 -15.67
CA VAL A 156 11.02 -9.46 -14.69
C VAL A 156 12.02 -10.39 -14.02
N GLY A 157 12.96 -10.98 -14.77
CA GLY A 157 14.04 -11.79 -14.20
C GLY A 157 14.88 -11.04 -13.18
N ASP A 158 15.31 -9.83 -13.53
CA ASP A 158 16.14 -8.97 -12.67
C ASP A 158 15.42 -8.59 -11.36
N TYR A 159 14.15 -8.17 -11.46
CA TYR A 159 13.39 -7.71 -10.31
C TYR A 159 12.81 -8.85 -9.47
N ARG A 160 12.47 -9.99 -10.08
CA ARG A 160 11.95 -11.16 -9.35
C ARG A 160 12.94 -11.61 -8.29
N GLY A 161 14.23 -11.69 -8.63
CA GLY A 161 15.27 -12.14 -7.68
C GLY A 161 15.40 -11.21 -6.47
N TRP A 162 15.21 -9.90 -6.67
CA TRP A 162 15.27 -8.91 -5.58
C TRP A 162 13.98 -8.87 -4.74
N MET A 163 12.82 -8.91 -5.39
CA MET A 163 11.52 -8.71 -4.73
C MET A 163 10.94 -9.99 -4.13
N TYR A 164 11.25 -11.15 -4.73
CA TYR A 164 10.75 -12.46 -4.32
C TYR A 164 11.89 -13.50 -4.25
N PRO A 165 12.91 -13.29 -3.40
CA PRO A 165 14.11 -14.13 -3.36
C PRO A 165 13.87 -15.60 -2.96
N PHE A 166 12.68 -15.92 -2.42
CA PHE A 166 12.32 -17.25 -1.94
C PHE A 166 11.16 -17.88 -2.74
N ARG A 167 10.77 -17.32 -3.90
CA ARG A 167 9.72 -17.86 -4.78
C ARG A 167 10.25 -18.26 -6.16
#